data_AF-A0A1T5B8K7-F1
#
_entry.id   AF-A0A1T5B8K7-F1
#
_cell.length_a   1.000
_cell.length_b   1.000
_cell.length_c   1.000
_cell.angle_alpha   90.00
_cell.angle_beta   90.00
_cell.angle_gamma   90.00
#
_symmetry.space_group_name_H-M   'P 1'
#
loop_
_entity.id
_entity.type
_entity.pdbx_description
1 polymer ?
#
loop_
_entity_poly.entity_id
_entity_poly.type
_entity_poly.pdbx_seq_one_letter_code
_entity_poly.pdbx_strand_id
1 'polypeptide(L)'
;MAKPTGIEKSDLLTAAKQSLVVKGIEKFTLKAVAKRAGVTQGTIYYHFKSKEQIILEIVQDICRNSWNKILTIDQQMIQSALFSAKSRYENEAFYHKLFFTLIVFGFTNPAIRQQIG
;
A
#
# COMPACT_ATOMS: atom_id res chain seq x y z
N MET A 1 21.49 8.27 24.86
CA MET A 1 20.43 7.82 23.93
C MET A 1 20.95 6.57 23.23
N ALA A 2 20.27 5.42 23.35
CA ALA A 2 20.75 4.17 22.75
C ALA A 2 20.62 4.21 21.22
N LYS A 3 21.69 3.81 20.51
CA LYS A 3 21.70 3.57 19.06
C LYS A 3 20.50 2.65 18.71
N PRO A 4 19.75 2.90 17.62
CA PRO A 4 18.79 1.91 17.18
C PRO A 4 19.57 0.65 16.76
N THR A 5 19.21 -0.48 17.37
CA THR A 5 19.44 -1.82 16.81
C THR A 5 19.24 -1.78 15.30
N GLY A 6 20.12 -2.44 14.52
CA GLY A 6 20.25 -2.37 13.05
C GLY A 6 19.01 -2.72 12.22
N ILE A 7 17.90 -2.05 12.49
CA ILE A 7 16.63 -2.10 11.77
C ILE A 7 16.73 -1.09 10.64
N GLU A 8 16.48 -1.57 9.43
CA GLU A 8 16.51 -0.72 8.26
C GLU A 8 15.16 -0.03 8.06
N LYS A 9 15.17 1.05 7.27
CA LYS A 9 13.92 1.75 6.89
C LYS A 9 12.94 0.80 6.18
N SER A 10 13.47 -0.16 5.43
CA SER A 10 12.73 -1.23 4.73
C SER A 10 11.96 -2.14 5.70
N ASP A 11 12.55 -2.49 6.85
CA ASP A 11 11.90 -3.29 7.88
C ASP A 11 10.70 -2.54 8.49
N LEU A 12 10.90 -1.25 8.77
CA LEU A 12 9.84 -0.38 9.29
C LEU A 12 8.71 -0.20 8.27
N LEU A 13 9.04 -0.08 6.98
CA LEU A 13 8.07 0.00 5.88
C LEU A 13 7.29 -1.32 5.76
N THR A 14 7.95 -2.46 5.95
CA THR A 14 7.31 -3.79 5.96
C THR A 14 6.33 -3.92 7.13
N ALA A 15 6.75 -3.52 8.34
CA ALA A 15 5.86 -3.48 9.50
C ALA A 15 4.66 -2.54 9.26
N ALA A 16 4.86 -1.41 8.60
CA ALA A 16 3.79 -0.49 8.25
C ALA A 16 2.76 -1.10 7.28
N LYS A 17 3.22 -1.74 6.18
CA LYS A 17 2.33 -2.45 5.24
C LYS A 17 1.49 -3.50 5.95
N GLN A 18 2.12 -4.32 6.79
CA GLN A 18 1.39 -5.34 7.55
C GLN A 18 0.41 -4.72 8.56
N SER A 19 0.75 -3.60 9.18
CA SER A 19 -0.18 -2.90 10.07
C SER A 19 -1.41 -2.37 9.32
N LEU A 20 -1.24 -1.88 8.09
CA LEU A 20 -2.36 -1.47 7.23
C LEU A 20 -3.29 -2.64 6.91
N VAL A 21 -2.73 -3.78 6.51
CA VAL A 21 -3.51 -4.98 6.16
C VAL A 21 -4.30 -5.50 7.36
N VAL A 22 -3.67 -5.57 8.54
CA VAL A 22 -4.29 -6.18 9.73
C VAL A 22 -5.27 -5.24 10.43
N LYS A 23 -4.98 -3.94 10.48
CA LYS A 23 -5.75 -2.99 11.31
C LYS A 23 -6.59 -1.99 10.50
N GLY A 24 -6.38 -1.91 9.19
CA GLY A 24 -6.97 -0.90 8.33
C GLY A 24 -6.30 0.49 8.47
N ILE A 25 -6.65 1.37 7.54
CA ILE A 25 -6.10 2.74 7.46
C ILE A 25 -6.52 3.61 8.65
N GLU A 26 -7.72 3.41 9.20
CA GLU A 26 -8.23 4.22 10.33
C GLU A 26 -7.41 4.02 11.61
N LYS A 27 -6.98 2.78 11.88
CA LYS A 27 -6.18 2.44 13.07
C LYS A 27 -4.66 2.55 12.80
N PHE A 28 -4.27 3.05 11.64
CA PHE A 28 -2.87 3.18 11.25
C PHE A 28 -2.22 4.40 11.90
N THR A 29 -1.19 4.17 12.72
CA THR A 29 -0.45 5.23 13.45
C THR A 29 1.03 4.88 13.57
N LEU A 30 1.89 5.90 13.72
CA LEU A 30 3.33 5.70 13.97
C LEU A 30 3.60 4.80 15.19
N LYS A 31 2.78 4.94 16.24
CA LYS A 31 2.84 4.08 17.43
C LYS A 31 2.47 2.63 17.11
N ALA A 32 1.46 2.39 16.27
CA ALA A 32 1.09 1.04 15.85
C ALA A 32 2.21 0.38 15.01
N VAL A 33 2.88 1.15 14.15
CA VAL A 33 4.04 0.70 13.38
C VAL A 33 5.21 0.37 14.30
N ALA A 34 5.56 1.27 15.23
CA ALA A 34 6.61 1.05 16.22
C ALA A 34 6.40 -0.24 17.03
N LYS A 35 5.17 -0.41 17.57
CA LYS A 35 4.78 -1.62 18.32
C LYS A 35 4.93 -2.88 17.46
N ARG A 36 4.58 -2.81 16.18
CA ARG A 36 4.68 -3.96 15.28
C ARG A 36 6.12 -4.30 14.90
N ALA A 37 6.96 -3.29 14.71
CA ALA A 37 8.38 -3.45 14.40
C ALA A 37 9.23 -3.79 15.63
N GLY A 38 8.66 -3.82 16.84
CA GLY A 38 9.40 -4.09 18.08
C GLY A 38 10.36 -2.97 18.48
N VAL A 39 10.09 -1.73 18.03
CA VAL A 39 10.97 -0.57 18.27
C VAL A 39 10.25 0.56 19.01
N THR A 40 11.04 1.53 19.46
CA THR A 40 10.49 2.74 20.07
C THR A 40 9.82 3.63 19.02
N GLN A 41 8.87 4.46 19.44
CA GLN A 41 8.28 5.46 18.56
C GLN A 41 9.31 6.50 18.08
N GLY A 42 10.35 6.78 18.88
CA GLY A 42 11.47 7.64 18.49
C GLY A 42 12.24 7.09 17.28
N THR A 43 12.42 5.77 17.21
CA THR A 43 13.03 5.09 16.05
C THR A 43 12.19 5.30 14.80
N ILE A 44 10.86 5.27 14.89
CA ILE A 44 9.99 5.59 13.75
C ILE A 44 10.13 7.06 13.34
N TYR A 45 10.12 8.01 14.28
CA TYR A 45 10.26 9.44 14.00
C TYR A 45 11.60 9.83 13.36
N TYR A 46 12.64 9.03 13.60
CA TYR A 46 13.92 9.17 12.92
C TYR A 46 13.77 8.97 11.40
N HIS A 47 13.04 7.92 10.98
CA HIS A 47 12.87 7.57 9.56
C HIS A 47 11.68 8.25 8.88
N PHE A 48 10.59 8.52 9.61
CA PHE A 48 9.34 9.03 9.06
C PHE A 48 8.80 10.17 9.93
N LYS A 49 8.45 11.29 9.30
CA LYS A 49 7.95 12.49 9.96
C LYS A 49 6.44 12.44 10.21
N SER A 50 5.69 11.70 9.39
CA SER A 50 4.24 11.59 9.51
C SER A 50 3.72 10.22 9.03
N LYS A 51 2.45 9.91 9.35
CA LYS A 51 1.79 8.71 8.83
C LYS A 51 1.59 8.82 7.31
N GLU A 52 1.35 10.02 6.80
CA GLU A 52 1.17 10.33 5.38
C GLU A 52 2.46 10.04 4.61
N GLN A 53 3.63 10.36 5.17
CA GLN A 53 4.91 10.02 4.55
C GLN A 53 5.05 8.51 4.41
N ILE A 54 4.72 7.72 5.44
CA ILE A 54 4.77 6.26 5.34
C ILE A 54 3.81 5.75 4.26
N ILE A 55 2.59 6.27 4.22
CA ILE A 55 1.59 5.87 3.21
C ILE A 55 2.10 6.18 1.80
N LEU A 56 2.66 7.37 1.59
CA LEU A 56 3.23 7.76 0.30
C LEU A 56 4.37 6.83 -0.12
N GLU A 57 5.27 6.50 0.79
CA GLU A 57 6.37 5.57 0.52
C GLU A 57 5.86 4.15 0.22
N ILE A 58 4.80 3.69 0.88
CA ILE A 58 4.15 2.40 0.56
C ILE A 58 3.54 2.43 -0.83
N VAL A 59 2.82 3.50 -1.19
CA VAL A 59 2.25 3.66 -2.54
C VAL A 59 3.36 3.65 -3.59
N GLN A 60 4.45 4.39 -3.37
CA GLN A 60 5.59 4.42 -4.28
C GLN A 60 6.25 3.04 -4.43
N ASP A 61 6.40 2.30 -3.34
CA ASP A 61 6.94 0.94 -3.36
C ASP A 61 6.03 -0.03 -4.15
N ILE A 62 4.72 -0.01 -3.90
CA ILE A 62 3.74 -0.82 -4.62
C ILE A 62 3.75 -0.48 -6.11
N CYS A 63 3.74 0.82 -6.46
CA CYS A 63 3.83 1.26 -7.84
C CYS A 63 5.12 0.76 -8.48
N ARG A 64 6.28 0.99 -7.87
CA ARG A 64 7.56 0.54 -8.43
C ARG A 64 7.59 -0.97 -8.69
N ASN A 65 7.10 -1.77 -7.74
CA ASN A 65 7.03 -3.23 -7.86
C ASN A 65 6.01 -3.70 -8.91
N SER A 66 4.92 -2.96 -9.09
CA SER A 66 3.90 -3.24 -10.11
C SER A 66 4.41 -2.87 -11.50
N TRP A 67 5.08 -1.72 -11.64
CA TRP A 67 5.62 -1.23 -12.92
C TRP A 67 6.81 -2.05 -13.43
N ASN A 68 7.67 -2.56 -12.54
CA ASN A 68 8.77 -3.45 -12.96
C ASN A 68 8.28 -4.73 -13.68
N LYS A 69 7.04 -5.17 -13.39
CA LYS A 69 6.39 -6.28 -14.10
C LYS A 69 5.69 -5.86 -15.40
N ILE A 70 5.42 -4.57 -15.55
CA ILE A 70 4.76 -3.98 -16.72
C ILE A 70 5.76 -3.61 -17.81
N LEU A 71 7.03 -3.33 -17.47
CA LEU A 71 8.08 -3.03 -18.47
C LEU A 71 8.38 -4.18 -19.44
N THR A 72 7.84 -5.37 -19.21
CA THR A 72 7.87 -6.52 -20.13
C THR A 72 6.60 -6.67 -20.97
N ILE A 73 5.62 -5.78 -20.80
CA ILE A 73 4.33 -5.77 -21.50
C ILE A 73 4.40 -4.76 -22.65
N ASP A 74 3.80 -5.10 -23.79
CA ASP A 74 3.74 -4.28 -24.99
C ASP A 74 3.24 -2.84 -24.71
N GLN A 75 3.94 -1.86 -25.28
CA GLN A 75 3.74 -0.44 -25.05
C GLN A 75 2.35 0.03 -25.48
N GLN A 76 1.78 -0.58 -26.52
CA GLN A 76 0.41 -0.31 -26.97
C GLN A 76 -0.63 -0.77 -25.94
N MET A 77 -0.45 -1.95 -25.35
CA MET A 77 -1.34 -2.46 -24.30
C MET A 77 -1.35 -1.57 -23.05
N ILE A 78 -0.18 -1.05 -22.66
CA ILE A 78 -0.07 -0.12 -21.52
C ILE A 78 -0.81 1.19 -21.81
N GLN A 79 -0.69 1.74 -23.02
CA GLN A 79 -1.41 2.96 -23.39
C GLN A 79 -2.92 2.76 -23.37
N SER A 80 -3.43 1.65 -23.89
CA SER A 80 -4.87 1.32 -23.83
C SER A 80 -5.34 1.10 -22.39
N ALA A 81 -4.55 0.43 -21.55
CA ALA A 81 -4.88 0.23 -20.13
C ALA A 81 -4.90 1.57 -19.37
N LEU A 82 -3.92 2.44 -19.60
CA LEU A 82 -3.86 3.78 -19.02
C LEU A 82 -5.00 4.67 -19.52
N PHE A 83 -5.36 4.60 -20.80
CA PHE A 83 -6.50 5.31 -21.35
C PHE A 83 -7.82 4.84 -20.73
N SER A 84 -8.00 3.52 -20.57
CA SER A 84 -9.16 2.94 -19.86
C SER A 84 -9.17 3.30 -18.37
N ALA A 85 -8.00 3.42 -17.73
CA ALA A 85 -7.90 3.88 -16.35
C ALA A 85 -8.21 5.38 -16.23
N LYS A 86 -7.74 6.19 -17.18
CA LYS A 86 -7.97 7.64 -17.26
C LYS A 86 -9.42 7.98 -17.58
N SER A 87 -10.10 7.19 -18.41
CA SER A 87 -11.53 7.39 -18.72
C SER A 87 -12.45 7.16 -17.52
N ARG A 88 -11.96 6.48 -16.47
CA ARG A 88 -12.67 6.33 -15.18
C ARG A 88 -12.46 7.53 -14.24
N TYR A 89 -11.52 8.41 -14.59
CA TYR A 89 -11.16 9.61 -13.83
C TYR A 89 -12.05 10.82 -14.19
N GLU A 90 -12.80 10.75 -15.28
CA GLU A 90 -13.78 11.78 -15.63
C GLU A 90 -15.08 11.53 -14.85
N ASN A 91 -15.12 12.13 -13.65
CA ASN A 91 -16.29 12.58 -12.89
C ASN A 91 -16.86 11.80 -11.71
N GLU A 92 -16.48 10.57 -11.35
CA GLU A 92 -17.05 9.97 -10.11
C GLU A 92 -16.07 9.17 -9.25
N ALA A 93 -15.70 9.75 -8.10
CA ALA A 93 -15.06 9.03 -6.99
C ALA A 93 -15.86 7.78 -6.55
N PHE A 94 -17.15 7.72 -6.87
CA PHE A 94 -18.03 6.59 -6.60
C PHE A 94 -17.56 5.31 -7.31
N TYR A 95 -17.28 5.36 -8.62
CA TYR A 95 -16.88 4.16 -9.38
C TYR A 95 -15.60 3.55 -8.79
N HIS A 96 -14.56 4.36 -8.57
CA HIS A 96 -13.29 3.84 -8.05
C HIS A 96 -13.43 3.33 -6.63
N LYS A 97 -14.16 4.05 -5.76
CA LYS A 97 -14.42 3.58 -4.40
C LYS A 97 -15.18 2.26 -4.42
N LEU A 98 -16.23 2.14 -5.24
CA LEU A 98 -17.01 0.92 -5.37
C LEU A 98 -16.16 -0.22 -5.93
N PHE A 99 -15.45 0.00 -7.04
CA PHE A 99 -14.58 -0.98 -7.67
C PHE A 99 -13.52 -1.51 -6.70
N PHE A 100 -12.75 -0.64 -6.06
CA PHE A 100 -11.73 -1.08 -5.10
C PHE A 100 -12.34 -1.77 -3.87
N THR A 101 -13.51 -1.31 -3.40
CA THR A 101 -14.22 -1.97 -2.29
C THR A 101 -14.62 -3.40 -2.67
N LEU A 102 -15.20 -3.59 -3.87
CA LEU A 102 -15.64 -4.90 -4.36
C LEU A 102 -14.45 -5.83 -4.65
N ILE A 103 -13.34 -5.32 -5.18
CA ILE A 103 -12.12 -6.09 -5.41
C ILE A 103 -11.55 -6.59 -4.07
N VAL A 104 -11.44 -5.72 -3.07
CA VAL A 104 -10.98 -6.11 -1.72
C VAL A 104 -11.92 -7.13 -1.08
N PHE A 105 -13.24 -6.94 -1.22
CA PHE A 105 -14.23 -7.89 -0.74
C PHE A 105 -14.09 -9.26 -1.44
N GLY A 106 -13.93 -9.27 -2.76
CA GLY A 106 -13.75 -10.50 -3.54
C GLY A 106 -12.53 -11.29 -3.10
N PHE A 107 -11.40 -10.63 -2.82
CA PHE A 107 -10.18 -11.31 -2.35
C PHE A 107 -10.26 -11.83 -0.91
N THR A 108 -11.08 -11.20 -0.07
CA THR A 108 -11.24 -11.59 1.35
C THR A 108 -12.39 -12.58 1.59
N ASN A 109 -13.29 -12.75 0.61
CA ASN A 109 -14.39 -13.72 0.66
C ASN A 109 -13.99 -15.02 -0.08
N PRO A 110 -13.88 -16.18 0.60
CA PRO A 110 -13.43 -17.43 -0.03
C PRO A 110 -14.32 -17.91 -1.19
N ALA A 111 -15.64 -17.74 -1.09
CA ALA A 111 -16.57 -18.20 -2.11
C ALA A 111 -16.44 -17.37 -3.39
N ILE A 112 -16.28 -16.05 -3.25
CA ILE A 112 -16.07 -15.16 -4.40
C ILE A 112 -14.68 -15.38 -4.96
N ARG A 113 -13.65 -15.47 -4.12
CA ARG A 113 -12.26 -15.70 -4.55
C ARG A 113 -12.11 -16.90 -5.48
N GLN A 114 -12.81 -18.00 -5.22
CA GLN A 114 -12.79 -19.19 -6.09
C GLN A 114 -13.35 -18.95 -7.50
N GLN A 115 -14.18 -17.92 -7.68
CA GLN A 115 -14.78 -17.59 -8.98
C GLN A 115 -13.95 -16.61 -9.82
N ILE A 116 -13.00 -15.90 -9.21
CA ILE A 116 -12.20 -14.85 -9.86
C ILE A 116 -10.75 -15.27 -10.18
N GLY A 117 -10.32 -16.47 -9.76
CA GLY A 117 -8.98 -17.01 -10.00
C GLY A 117 -8.11 -17.05 -8.75
#